data_AF-A0A920M771-F1
#
_entry.id   AF-A0A920M771-F1
#
_cell.length_a   1.000
_cell.length_b   1.000
_cell.length_c   1.000
_cell.angle_alpha   90.00
_cell.angle_beta   90.00
_cell.angle_gamma   90.00
#
_symmetry.space_group_name_H-M   'P 1'
#
loop_
_entity.id
_entity.type
_entity.pdbx_description
1 polymer ?
#
loop_
_entity_poly.entity_id
_entity_poly.type
_entity_poly.pdbx_seq_one_letter_code
_entity_poly.pdbx_strand_id
1 'polypeptide(L)'
;MIRASDFVPILSNNIKRDYPAKDINENKLNEIEKNHSAGLMRVNHAGEVCAQALYRGQALTADLGEVKEQMVEAAEEELDHLAWCNRRLKELNDKPSFLTQFGMECLSHWAHLLV
;
A
#
# COMPACT_ATOMS: atom_id res chain seq x y z
N MET A 1 1.37 5.43 -22.47
CA MET A 1 0.19 4.57 -22.23
C MET A 1 0.52 3.71 -21.03
N ILE A 2 -0.25 3.79 -19.94
CA ILE A 2 -0.02 2.99 -18.73
C ILE A 2 -0.21 1.52 -19.15
N ARG A 3 0.82 0.69 -18.96
CA ARG A 3 0.80 -0.72 -19.39
C ARG A 3 0.35 -1.58 -18.22
N ALA A 4 -0.25 -2.74 -18.51
CA ALA A 4 -0.55 -3.74 -17.49
C ALA A 4 0.67 -4.15 -16.64
N SER A 5 1.89 -4.01 -17.19
CA SER A 5 3.16 -4.20 -16.47
C SER A 5 3.39 -3.20 -15.34
N ASP A 6 2.75 -2.03 -15.39
CA ASP A 6 2.81 -1.02 -14.33
C ASP A 6 1.99 -1.45 -13.10
N PHE A 7 1.21 -2.54 -13.22
CA PHE A 7 0.34 -3.14 -12.20
C PHE A 7 0.86 -4.51 -11.67
N VAL A 8 2.07 -4.93 -12.07
CA VAL A 8 2.73 -6.20 -11.68
C VAL A 8 3.44 -6.04 -10.32
N PRO A 9 3.55 -7.10 -9.48
CA PRO A 9 3.13 -7.06 -8.08
C PRO A 9 4.06 -6.27 -7.17
N ILE A 10 3.48 -5.90 -6.03
CA ILE A 10 3.99 -5.25 -4.80
C ILE A 10 5.23 -5.95 -4.18
N LEU A 11 5.89 -6.85 -4.90
CA LEU A 11 7.03 -7.65 -4.43
C LEU A 11 8.40 -7.06 -4.83
N SER A 12 8.44 -5.97 -5.59
CA SER A 12 9.67 -5.25 -5.90
C SER A 12 10.05 -4.33 -4.74
N ASN A 13 11.19 -4.63 -4.09
CA ASN A 13 11.81 -3.95 -2.95
C ASN A 13 12.28 -2.50 -3.23
N ASN A 14 11.60 -1.75 -4.10
CA ASN A 14 11.94 -0.37 -4.43
C ASN A 14 11.26 0.61 -3.45
N ILE A 15 11.54 0.43 -2.16
CA ILE A 15 11.18 1.44 -1.16
C ILE A 15 12.07 2.65 -1.40
N LYS A 16 11.50 3.77 -1.83
CA LYS A 16 12.25 5.01 -2.14
C LYS A 16 12.54 5.82 -0.87
N ARG A 17 11.67 5.72 0.13
CA ARG A 17 11.70 6.52 1.35
C ARG A 17 12.07 5.69 2.59
N ASP A 18 12.86 6.27 3.48
CA ASP A 18 13.27 5.61 4.72
C ASP A 18 12.09 5.27 5.62
N TYR A 19 12.19 4.16 6.37
CA TYR A 19 11.20 3.82 7.38
C TYR A 19 11.13 4.91 8.47
N PRO A 20 9.99 5.59 8.66
CA PRO A 20 9.91 6.79 9.49
C PRO A 20 10.18 6.51 10.97
N ALA A 21 9.96 5.28 11.45
CA ALA A 21 10.19 4.90 12.83
C ALA A 21 11.57 4.28 13.09
N LYS A 22 12.53 4.38 12.13
CA LYS A 22 13.86 3.75 12.25
C LYS A 22 14.65 4.16 13.50
N ASP A 23 14.48 5.40 13.95
CA ASP A 23 15.21 5.99 15.08
C ASP A 23 14.34 6.13 16.34
N ILE A 24 13.13 5.54 16.35
CA ILE A 24 12.22 5.61 17.50
C ILE A 24 12.52 4.44 18.44
N ASN A 25 12.82 4.75 19.70
CA ASN A 25 12.94 3.73 20.73
C ASN A 25 11.53 3.25 21.12
N GLU A 26 11.24 1.98 20.91
CA GLU A 26 9.93 1.41 21.21
C GLU A 26 9.75 1.11 22.70
N ASN A 27 8.63 1.59 23.25
CA ASN A 27 8.18 1.15 24.56
C ASN A 27 7.69 -0.30 24.48
N LYS A 28 7.95 -1.09 25.54
CA LYS A 28 7.38 -2.43 25.65
C LYS A 28 5.87 -2.34 25.79
N LEU A 29 5.17 -2.78 24.76
CA LEU A 29 3.73 -2.98 24.78
C LEU A 29 3.39 -4.28 25.48
N ASN A 30 2.31 -4.29 26.26
CA ASN A 30 1.70 -5.54 26.69
C ASN A 30 0.93 -6.20 25.53
N GLU A 31 0.51 -7.45 25.70
CA GLU A 31 -0.16 -8.20 24.62
C GLU A 31 -1.47 -7.56 24.14
N ILE A 32 -2.23 -6.90 25.03
CA ILE A 32 -3.48 -6.22 24.67
C ILE A 32 -3.17 -5.00 23.79
N GLU A 33 -2.20 -4.19 24.19
CA GLU A 33 -1.75 -3.01 23.43
C GLU A 33 -1.16 -3.42 22.08
N LYS A 34 -0.37 -4.50 22.04
CA LYS A 34 0.22 -5.04 20.82
C LYS A 34 -0.86 -5.47 19.81
N ASN A 35 -1.85 -6.24 20.28
CA ASN A 35 -2.97 -6.69 19.47
C ASN A 35 -3.84 -5.52 18.98
N HIS A 36 -4.07 -4.52 19.83
CA HIS A 36 -4.80 -3.31 19.45
C HIS A 36 -4.04 -2.51 18.38
N SER A 37 -2.74 -2.30 18.58
CA SER A 37 -1.87 -1.62 17.62
C SER A 37 -1.82 -2.34 16.27
N ALA A 38 -1.74 -3.68 16.27
CA ALA A 38 -1.77 -4.47 15.04
C ALA A 38 -3.13 -4.35 14.32
N GLY A 39 -4.23 -4.27 15.07
CA GLY A 39 -5.57 -3.97 14.52
C GLY A 39 -5.63 -2.65 13.77
N LEU A 40 -5.11 -1.57 14.37
CA LEU A 40 -5.02 -0.26 13.72
C LEU A 40 -4.11 -0.30 12.48
N MET A 41 -2.98 -1.01 12.58
CA MET A 41 -2.05 -1.13 11.46
C MET A 41 -2.66 -1.91 10.27
N ARG A 42 -3.55 -2.89 10.51
CA ARG A 42 -4.31 -3.53 9.43
C ARG A 42 -5.29 -2.57 8.74
N VAL A 43 -5.87 -1.61 9.46
CA VAL A 43 -6.71 -0.57 8.87
C VAL A 43 -5.88 0.33 7.95
N ASN A 44 -4.72 0.80 8.43
CA ASN A 44 -3.80 1.59 7.62
C ASN A 44 -3.34 0.82 6.38
N HIS A 45 -2.90 -0.43 6.55
CA HIS A 45 -2.49 -1.30 5.44
C HIS A 45 -3.59 -1.47 4.38
N ALA A 46 -4.85 -1.65 4.79
CA ALA A 46 -5.97 -1.72 3.86
C ALA A 46 -6.22 -0.37 3.16
N GLY A 47 -6.04 0.74 3.88
CA GLY A 47 -6.06 2.10 3.33
C GLY A 47 -5.06 2.27 2.18
N GLU A 48 -3.79 1.89 2.37
CA GLU A 48 -2.76 2.07 1.33
C GLU A 48 -3.06 1.25 0.07
N VAL A 49 -3.60 0.04 0.23
CA VAL A 49 -4.04 -0.78 -0.91
C VAL A 49 -5.17 -0.11 -1.69
N CYS A 50 -6.17 0.43 -0.98
CA CYS A 50 -7.28 1.15 -1.60
C CYS A 50 -6.83 2.46 -2.25
N ALA A 51 -5.87 3.17 -1.65
CA ALA A 51 -5.32 4.40 -2.19
C ALA A 51 -4.55 4.14 -3.50
N GLN A 52 -3.73 3.08 -3.56
CA GLN A 52 -3.07 2.66 -4.80
C GLN A 52 -4.07 2.37 -5.91
N ALA A 53 -5.14 1.64 -5.59
CA ALA A 53 -6.21 1.36 -6.55
C ALA A 53 -6.86 2.64 -7.07
N LEU A 54 -7.22 3.54 -6.15
CA LEU A 54 -7.90 4.79 -6.45
C LEU A 54 -7.04 5.68 -7.35
N TYR A 55 -5.78 5.93 -6.96
CA TYR A 55 -4.89 6.82 -7.70
C TYR A 55 -4.54 6.25 -9.07
N ARG A 56 -4.29 4.94 -9.17
CA ARG A 56 -4.07 4.30 -10.48
C ARG A 56 -5.31 4.35 -11.35
N GLY A 57 -6.49 4.13 -10.78
CA GLY A 57 -7.77 4.26 -11.48
C GLY A 57 -7.99 5.68 -12.01
N GLN A 58 -7.72 6.69 -11.19
CA GLN A 58 -7.82 8.10 -11.58
C GLN A 58 -6.78 8.48 -12.65
N ALA A 59 -5.54 7.96 -12.57
CA ALA A 59 -4.51 8.18 -13.58
C ALA A 59 -4.90 7.62 -14.97
N LEU A 60 -5.69 6.54 -15.01
CA LEU A 60 -6.18 5.96 -16.26
C LEU A 60 -7.22 6.86 -16.95
N THR A 61 -8.07 7.54 -16.18
CA THR A 61 -9.18 8.35 -16.69
C THR A 61 -8.91 9.86 -16.67
N ALA A 62 -7.74 10.30 -16.23
CA ALA A 62 -7.40 11.72 -16.15
C ALA A 62 -7.20 12.33 -17.54
N ASP A 63 -7.95 13.39 -17.84
CA ASP A 63 -7.86 14.14 -19.11
C ASP A 63 -6.61 15.03 -19.19
N LEU A 64 -6.17 15.58 -18.05
CA LEU A 64 -5.02 16.47 -17.96
C LEU A 64 -3.75 15.69 -17.63
N GLY A 65 -2.68 15.93 -18.39
CA GLY A 65 -1.38 15.28 -18.20
C GLY A 65 -0.79 15.48 -16.80
N GLU A 66 -0.88 16.69 -16.26
CA GLU A 66 -0.39 17.01 -14.91
C GLU A 66 -1.13 16.24 -13.82
N VAL A 67 -2.46 16.17 -13.89
CA VAL A 67 -3.27 15.40 -12.93
C VAL A 67 -2.91 13.92 -13.01
N LYS A 68 -2.71 13.39 -14.21
CA LYS A 68 -2.27 12.01 -14.41
C LYS A 68 -0.92 11.74 -13.75
N GLU A 69 0.05 12.63 -13.94
CA GLU A 69 1.38 12.51 -13.34
C GLU A 69 1.31 12.52 -11.81
N GLN A 70 0.55 13.45 -11.23
CA GLN A 70 0.31 13.52 -9.78
C GLN A 70 -0.34 12.24 -9.24
N MET A 71 -1.30 11.66 -9.96
CA MET A 71 -1.94 10.40 -9.55
C MET A 71 -0.99 9.20 -9.62
N VAL A 72 -0.10 9.17 -10.61
CA VAL A 72 0.94 8.13 -10.70
C VAL A 72 1.94 8.27 -9.55
N GLU A 73 2.40 9.49 -9.28
CA GLU A 73 3.31 9.77 -8.17
C GLU A 73 2.69 9.40 -6.82
N ALA A 74 1.44 9.79 -6.57
CA ALA A 74 0.70 9.40 -5.36
C ALA A 74 0.60 7.88 -5.24
N ALA A 75 0.26 7.16 -6.32
CA ALA A 75 0.20 5.71 -6.31
C ALA A 75 1.57 5.04 -6.03
N GLU A 76 2.67 5.65 -6.45
CA GLU A 76 4.02 5.18 -6.12
C GLU A 76 4.38 5.44 -4.65
N GLU A 77 3.99 6.58 -4.11
CA GLU A 77 4.19 6.90 -2.69
C GLU A 77 3.50 5.88 -1.77
N GLU A 78 2.29 5.45 -2.11
CA GLU A 78 1.55 4.48 -1.32
C GLU A 78 2.20 3.09 -1.28
N LEU A 79 3.14 2.77 -2.18
CA LEU A 79 3.93 1.54 -2.09
C LEU A 79 4.92 1.59 -0.90
N ASP A 80 5.55 2.74 -0.66
CA ASP A 80 6.43 2.93 0.50
C ASP A 80 5.61 2.81 1.80
N HIS A 81 4.45 3.46 1.86
CA HIS A 81 3.55 3.39 3.01
C HIS A 81 3.08 1.96 3.29
N LEU A 82 2.71 1.22 2.24
CA LEU A 82 2.32 -0.18 2.35
C LEU A 82 3.48 -1.04 2.85
N ALA A 83 4.71 -0.78 2.39
CA ALA A 83 5.90 -1.49 2.87
C ALA A 83 6.18 -1.19 4.36
N TRP A 84 5.99 0.06 4.79
CA TRP A 84 6.12 0.45 6.20
C TRP A 84 5.04 -0.19 7.08
N CYS A 85 3.79 -0.26 6.60
CA CYS A 85 2.71 -0.97 7.29
C CYS A 85 3.05 -2.47 7.46
N ASN A 86 3.56 -3.10 6.40
CA ASN A 86 3.99 -4.50 6.43
C ASN A 86 5.14 -4.74 7.41
N ARG A 87 6.14 -3.84 7.41
CA ARG A 87 7.23 -3.88 8.40
C ARG A 87 6.68 -3.76 9.82
N ARG A 88 5.77 -2.82 10.07
CA ARG A 88 5.23 -2.61 11.41
C ARG A 88 4.41 -3.79 11.91
N LEU A 89 3.62 -4.44 11.04
CA LEU A 89 2.91 -5.68 11.38
C LEU A 89 3.90 -6.80 11.77
N LYS A 90 5.02 -6.94 11.05
CA LYS A 90 6.07 -7.91 11.40
C LYS A 90 6.71 -7.61 12.76
N GLU A 91 7.02 -6.34 13.06
CA GLU A 91 7.54 -5.93 14.37
C GLU A 91 6.54 -6.23 15.51
N LEU A 92 5.25 -6.11 15.23
CA LEU A 92 4.16 -6.50 16.15
C LEU A 92 3.91 -8.02 16.19
N ASN A 93 4.65 -8.83 15.43
CA ASN A 93 4.44 -10.28 15.27
C ASN A 93 3.01 -10.64 14.79
N ASP A 94 2.48 -9.84 13.86
CA ASP A 94 1.17 -10.02 13.25
C ASP A 94 1.29 -9.97 11.71
N LYS A 95 0.17 -10.10 11.00
CA LYS A 95 0.08 -10.16 9.54
C LYS A 95 -1.04 -9.26 9.00
N PRO A 96 -0.97 -8.90 7.71
CA PRO A 96 -2.07 -8.21 7.04
C PRO A 96 -3.37 -9.00 7.05
N SER A 97 -4.49 -8.32 6.79
CA SER A 97 -5.79 -8.98 6.64
C SER A 97 -5.80 -9.90 5.41
N PHE A 98 -6.44 -11.06 5.53
CA PHE A 98 -6.65 -11.97 4.40
C PHE A 98 -7.46 -11.33 3.26
N LEU A 99 -8.38 -10.41 3.60
CA LEU A 99 -9.21 -9.70 2.60
C LEU A 99 -8.37 -8.78 1.70
N THR A 100 -7.19 -8.36 2.15
CA THR A 100 -6.31 -7.51 1.33
C THR A 100 -5.75 -8.27 0.13
N GLN A 101 -5.41 -9.56 0.30
CA GLN A 101 -4.95 -10.40 -0.80
C GLN A 101 -6.04 -10.56 -1.87
N PHE A 102 -7.30 -10.79 -1.44
CA PHE A 102 -8.45 -10.84 -2.33
C PHE A 102 -8.67 -9.51 -3.09
N GLY A 103 -8.59 -8.38 -2.40
CA GLY A 103 -8.74 -7.05 -3.01
C GLY A 103 -7.66 -6.75 -4.07
N MET A 104 -6.40 -7.10 -3.78
CA MET A 104 -5.29 -6.96 -4.73
C MET A 104 -5.43 -7.82 -5.98
N GLU A 105 -5.88 -9.07 -5.82
CA GLU A 105 -6.15 -9.98 -6.95
C GLU A 105 -7.26 -9.43 -7.85
N CYS A 106 -8.36 -8.90 -7.27
CA CYS A 106 -9.39 -8.22 -8.04
C CYS A 106 -8.82 -7.03 -8.81
N LEU A 107 -8.06 -6.14 -8.18
CA LEU A 107 -7.48 -4.96 -8.84
C LEU A 107 -6.57 -5.32 -10.03
N SER A 108 -5.75 -6.36 -9.88
CA SER A 108 -4.92 -6.87 -10.98
C SER A 108 -5.75 -7.36 -12.17
N HIS A 109 -6.89 -8.01 -11.90
CA HIS A 109 -7.80 -8.50 -12.94
C HIS A 109 -8.58 -7.39 -13.65
N TRP A 110 -9.01 -6.36 -12.91
CA TRP A 110 -9.70 -5.18 -13.49
C TRP A 110 -8.79 -4.37 -14.42
N ALA A 111 -7.50 -4.25 -14.11
CA ALA A 111 -6.55 -3.53 -14.97
C ALA A 111 -6.37 -4.17 -16.36
N HIS A 112 -6.56 -5.49 -16.49
CA HIS A 112 -6.48 -6.20 -17.77
C HIS A 112 -7.74 -6.09 -18.64
N LEU A 113 -8.88 -5.68 -18.09
CA LEU A 113 -10.16 -5.63 -18.80
C LEU A 113 -10.51 -4.24 -19.33
N LEU A 114 -9.76 -3.20 -18.95
CA LEU A 114 -9.99 -1.80 -19.34
C LEU A 114 -8.95 -1.25 -20.34
N VAL A 115 -8.08 -2.12 -20.90
CA VAL A 115 -7.13 -1.78 -21.97
C VAL A 115 -7.30 -2.72 -23.16
#